data_AF-A0A817TD92-F1
#
_entry.id   AF-A0A817TD92-F1
#
_cell.length_a   1.000
_cell.length_b   1.000
_cell.length_c   1.000
_cell.angle_alpha   90.00
_cell.angle_beta   90.00
_cell.angle_gamma   90.00
#
_symmetry.space_group_name_H-M   'P 1'
#
loop_
_entity.id
_entity.type
_entity.pdbx_description
1 polymer ?
#
loop_
_entity_poly.entity_id
_entity_poly.type
_entity_poly.pdbx_seq_one_letter_code
_entity_poly.pdbx_strand_id
1 'polypeptide(L)'
;MHEQHRSDRRSSTSNYYQHKKRKESDLKLNESKKNSSSFYFDEKRKHRTSSSYIDKKSSKSEFDDARLFCDDCNKFYDNICPYHKQSYIPDKKISKSSLKHSQRLSDLTCPDGIIIKPSTILKAGKGVFATKRFEKNTFFGPYTGTRHSNFKSAQESGYAWSIADKYGKMIYIIDGCDPNNSNWMRYINCPNTVEQQNLQPIQYDRNMFYKAMRTIRPGEELFVYYGDDYARFLGIKPFSIDSMQTNIDDNNNVNDDD
;
A
#
# COMPACT_ATOMS: atom_id res chain seq x y z
N MET A 1 -73.78 15.59 -41.81
CA MET A 1 -73.67 14.38 -42.65
C MET A 1 -72.37 14.50 -43.44
N HIS A 2 -71.43 13.56 -43.49
CA HIS A 2 -71.25 12.25 -42.85
C HIS A 2 -69.78 11.84 -43.10
N GLU A 3 -69.16 11.19 -42.11
CA GLU A 3 -68.22 10.04 -42.13
C GLU A 3 -67.23 9.85 -43.31
N GLN A 4 -65.91 9.74 -43.13
CA GLN A 4 -65.11 8.68 -42.45
C GLN A 4 -65.42 7.23 -42.90
N HIS A 5 -64.48 6.57 -43.62
CA HIS A 5 -63.77 5.34 -43.18
C HIS A 5 -62.97 4.61 -44.29
N ARG A 6 -61.71 4.29 -43.93
CA ARG A 6 -60.89 3.05 -44.14
C ARG A 6 -60.72 2.40 -45.54
N SER A 7 -59.45 2.16 -45.91
CA SER A 7 -58.70 0.88 -45.71
C SER A 7 -57.25 1.01 -46.26
N ASP A 8 -56.20 0.77 -45.44
CA ASP A 8 -55.27 -0.39 -45.42
C ASP A 8 -54.55 -0.68 -46.77
N ARG A 9 -53.24 -0.96 -46.93
CA ARG A 9 -52.15 -1.54 -46.10
C ARG A 9 -50.81 -1.53 -46.88
N ARG A 10 -49.68 -1.36 -46.16
CA ARG A 10 -48.27 -1.78 -46.47
C ARG A 10 -47.56 -1.06 -47.66
N SER A 11 -46.31 -0.63 -47.60
CA SER A 11 -45.15 -1.14 -46.85
C SER A 11 -44.24 -0.01 -46.35
N SER A 12 -44.13 0.04 -45.03
CA SER A 12 -43.00 0.56 -44.27
C SER A 12 -41.71 -0.18 -44.63
N THR A 13 -40.59 0.54 -44.61
CA THR A 13 -39.25 0.18 -44.10
C THR A 13 -38.16 0.72 -45.03
N SER A 14 -37.93 2.03 -44.98
CA SER A 14 -36.63 2.56 -45.42
C SER A 14 -36.16 3.82 -44.68
N ASN A 15 -36.97 4.45 -43.82
CA ASN A 15 -36.57 5.70 -43.14
C ASN A 15 -36.57 5.66 -41.60
N TYR A 16 -36.61 4.46 -41.00
CA TYR A 16 -36.55 4.30 -39.54
C TYR A 16 -35.10 4.25 -38.98
N TYR A 17 -34.08 4.07 -39.82
CA TYR A 17 -32.69 3.86 -39.35
C TYR A 17 -31.75 5.07 -39.42
N GLN A 18 -32.19 6.24 -39.91
CA GLN A 18 -31.32 7.43 -39.97
C GLN A 18 -31.69 8.57 -39.01
N HIS A 19 -32.87 8.57 -38.38
CA HIS A 19 -33.24 9.58 -37.37
C HIS A 19 -32.95 9.19 -35.92
N LYS A 20 -32.56 7.94 -35.64
CA LYS A 20 -32.20 7.49 -34.28
C LYS A 20 -30.75 7.84 -33.87
N LYS A 21 -29.87 8.17 -34.83
CA LYS A 21 -28.45 8.50 -34.55
C LYS A 21 -28.16 9.97 -34.20
N ARG A 22 -29.16 10.86 -34.19
CA ARG A 22 -28.96 12.29 -33.86
C ARG A 22 -29.71 12.80 -32.62
N LYS A 23 -30.57 11.98 -31.99
CA LYS A 23 -31.27 12.32 -30.73
C LYS A 23 -30.73 11.60 -29.48
N GLU A 24 -29.95 10.53 -29.63
CA GLU A 24 -29.26 9.87 -28.51
C GLU A 24 -27.98 10.60 -28.06
N SER A 25 -27.44 11.53 -28.87
CA SER A 25 -26.27 12.34 -28.50
C SER A 25 -26.61 13.50 -27.56
N ASP A 26 -27.83 14.04 -27.63
CA ASP A 26 -28.20 15.27 -26.89
C ASP A 26 -28.91 14.97 -25.56
N LEU A 27 -29.45 13.76 -25.39
CA LEU A 27 -30.02 13.29 -24.11
C LEU A 27 -28.94 12.81 -23.12
N LYS A 28 -27.78 12.33 -23.60
CA LYS A 28 -26.68 11.88 -22.73
C LYS A 28 -25.81 13.00 -22.16
N LEU A 29 -25.98 14.23 -22.65
CA LEU A 29 -25.22 15.39 -22.16
C LEU A 29 -25.89 16.14 -20.99
N ASN A 30 -27.16 15.86 -20.67
CA ASN A 30 -27.93 16.58 -19.64
C ASN A 30 -28.31 15.74 -18.39
N GLU A 31 -28.07 14.43 -18.35
CA GLU A 31 -28.29 13.60 -17.14
C GLU A 31 -27.11 13.63 -16.14
N SER A 32 -25.95 14.16 -16.53
CA SER A 32 -24.74 14.20 -15.70
C SER A 32 -24.59 15.47 -14.85
N LYS A 33 -25.59 16.37 -14.85
CA LYS A 33 -25.68 17.52 -13.97
C LYS A 33 -27.07 17.58 -13.35
N LYS A 34 -27.15 17.48 -12.01
CA LYS A 34 -28.34 17.56 -11.12
C LYS A 34 -28.97 16.21 -10.76
N ASN A 35 -28.38 15.57 -9.76
CA ASN A 35 -29.13 15.06 -8.61
C ASN A 35 -28.21 14.98 -7.38
N SER A 36 -28.00 16.14 -6.75
CA SER A 36 -28.02 16.22 -5.29
C SER A 36 -29.48 15.97 -4.85
N SER A 37 -29.84 15.32 -3.75
CA SER A 37 -29.15 15.02 -2.51
C SER A 37 -29.96 13.94 -1.76
N SER A 38 -29.28 13.30 -0.80
CA SER A 38 -29.86 12.56 0.34
C SER A 38 -30.57 11.25 -0.01
N PHE A 39 -29.96 10.12 0.35
CA PHE A 39 -30.46 9.31 1.46
C PHE A 39 -29.32 8.45 2.01
N TYR A 40 -29.22 8.46 3.34
CA TYR A 40 -28.18 7.88 4.18
C TYR A 40 -27.92 6.40 3.84
N PHE A 41 -26.63 6.05 3.68
CA PHE A 41 -26.14 4.78 4.21
C PHE A 41 -25.03 5.04 5.22
N ASP A 42 -25.40 4.63 6.43
CA ASP A 42 -24.77 4.68 7.72
C ASP A 42 -23.33 4.13 7.79
N GLU A 43 -22.56 4.79 8.65
CA GLU A 43 -21.39 4.38 9.43
C GLU A 43 -20.44 3.23 9.01
N LYS A 44 -19.14 3.58 9.09
CA LYS A 44 -17.93 2.73 9.28
C LYS A 44 -17.31 2.10 8.02
N ARG A 45 -16.35 2.81 7.41
CA ARG A 45 -15.24 2.15 6.69
C ARG A 45 -13.92 2.77 7.12
N LYS A 46 -13.14 1.95 7.82
CA LYS A 46 -11.96 2.30 8.60
C LYS A 46 -10.69 2.02 7.81
N HIS A 47 -9.68 2.84 8.11
CA HIS A 47 -8.38 3.00 7.46
C HIS A 47 -7.42 1.81 7.66
N ARG A 48 -6.23 1.94 7.04
CA ARG A 48 -4.98 1.21 7.36
C ARG A 48 -4.80 1.11 8.88
N THR A 49 -5.13 -0.02 9.46
CA THR A 49 -4.92 -0.30 10.87
C THR A 49 -4.12 -1.60 10.96
N SER A 50 -2.92 -1.53 11.52
CA SER A 50 -2.19 -2.72 11.96
C SER A 50 -2.87 -3.18 13.24
N SER A 51 -3.80 -4.12 13.13
CA SER A 51 -4.40 -4.74 14.30
C SER A 51 -3.50 -5.87 14.76
N SER A 52 -2.69 -5.62 15.78
CA SER A 52 -2.05 -6.68 16.55
C SER A 52 -2.07 -6.38 18.05
N TYR A 53 -2.87 -7.18 18.75
CA TYR A 53 -2.83 -7.53 20.17
C TYR A 53 -2.43 -6.47 21.22
N ILE A 54 -3.40 -6.06 22.04
CA ILE A 54 -3.22 -5.20 23.22
C ILE A 54 -2.74 -6.04 24.41
N ASP A 55 -1.49 -5.83 24.84
CA ASP A 55 -1.02 -6.28 26.16
C ASP A 55 -1.27 -5.17 27.20
N LYS A 56 -2.08 -5.48 28.20
CA LYS A 56 -2.41 -4.55 29.29
C LYS A 56 -1.30 -4.60 30.33
N LYS A 57 -0.24 -3.80 30.15
CA LYS A 57 0.50 -3.15 31.25
C LYS A 57 1.58 -2.18 30.74
N SER A 58 1.49 -0.95 31.25
CA SER A 58 2.56 0.06 31.41
C SER A 58 2.93 0.97 30.22
N SER A 59 2.33 2.17 30.19
CA SER A 59 3.01 3.47 30.42
C SER A 59 2.14 4.64 29.91
N LYS A 60 2.31 5.84 30.50
CA LYS A 60 1.61 7.10 30.17
C LYS A 60 2.07 7.70 28.82
N SER A 61 2.29 6.88 27.79
CA SER A 61 2.54 7.35 26.43
C SER A 61 1.23 7.36 25.64
N GLU A 62 0.96 8.41 24.85
CA GLU A 62 -0.11 8.41 23.85
C GLU A 62 0.21 7.45 22.68
N PHE A 63 1.46 6.99 22.58
CA PHE A 63 1.97 6.11 21.53
C PHE A 63 2.46 4.78 22.12
N ASP A 64 2.01 3.65 21.59
CA ASP A 64 2.51 2.30 21.96
C ASP A 64 3.53 1.77 20.93
N ASP A 65 4.06 2.64 20.07
CA ASP A 65 5.06 2.31 19.05
C ASP A 65 6.51 2.59 19.48
N ALA A 66 6.72 2.82 20.78
CA ALA A 66 8.06 3.00 21.35
C ALA A 66 8.82 1.67 21.52
N ARG A 67 8.18 0.53 21.20
CA ARG A 67 8.75 -0.81 21.40
C ARG A 67 8.66 -1.64 20.14
N LEU A 68 9.67 -2.47 19.91
CA LEU A 68 9.72 -3.44 18.82
C LEU A 68 9.38 -4.84 19.34
N PHE A 69 8.57 -5.56 18.58
CA PHE A 69 8.24 -6.95 18.86
C PHE A 69 9.30 -7.90 18.29
N CYS A 70 9.77 -8.84 19.11
CA CYS A 70 10.64 -9.92 18.70
C CYS A 70 9.83 -11.22 18.58
N ASP A 71 9.77 -11.78 17.37
CA ASP A 71 9.01 -13.00 17.09
C ASP A 71 9.56 -14.21 17.84
N ASP A 72 10.89 -14.28 17.99
CA ASP A 72 11.58 -15.41 18.62
C ASP A 72 11.43 -15.38 20.16
N CYS A 73 11.35 -14.20 20.77
CA CYS A 73 11.08 -14.05 22.21
C CYS A 73 9.60 -14.01 22.57
N ASN A 74 8.73 -13.74 21.59
CA ASN A 74 7.33 -13.37 21.78
C ASN A 74 7.13 -12.23 22.80
N LYS A 75 7.99 -11.19 22.73
CA LYS A 75 8.03 -10.06 23.67
C LYS A 75 8.42 -8.74 23.01
N PHE A 76 8.00 -7.64 23.64
CA PHE A 76 8.36 -6.27 23.26
C PHE A 76 9.64 -5.80 23.94
N TYR A 77 10.45 -5.04 23.21
CA TYR A 77 11.70 -4.41 23.67
C TYR A 77 11.70 -2.92 23.30
N ASP A 78 12.32 -2.06 24.12
CA ASP A 78 12.42 -0.62 23.83
C ASP A 78 13.28 -0.29 22.61
N ASN A 79 14.09 -1.26 22.15
CA ASN A 79 14.92 -1.17 20.96
C ASN A 79 14.92 -2.54 20.26
N ILE A 80 15.90 -2.76 19.38
CA ILE A 80 16.21 -4.07 18.82
C ILE A 80 16.41 -5.11 19.94
N CYS A 81 15.90 -6.32 19.75
CA CYS A 81 16.00 -7.43 20.69
C CYS A 81 17.48 -7.72 21.04
N PRO A 82 17.85 -7.81 22.34
CA PRO A 82 19.23 -8.07 22.74
C PRO A 82 19.64 -9.55 22.61
N TYR A 83 18.69 -10.47 22.42
CA TYR A 83 18.93 -11.92 22.41
C TYR A 83 18.97 -12.53 21.01
N HIS A 84 18.27 -11.93 20.04
CA HIS A 84 18.14 -12.48 18.70
C HIS A 84 18.75 -11.54 17.67
N LYS A 85 19.38 -12.13 16.66
CA LYS A 85 20.05 -11.36 15.62
C LYS A 85 19.01 -10.57 14.82
N GLN A 86 19.15 -9.27 14.87
CA GLN A 86 18.39 -8.30 14.10
C GLN A 86 19.38 -7.26 13.59
N SER A 87 19.22 -6.83 12.35
CA SER A 87 20.11 -5.86 11.72
C SER A 87 19.33 -4.65 11.22
N TYR A 88 19.97 -3.49 11.19
CA TYR A 88 19.40 -2.27 10.63
C TYR A 88 20.28 -1.79 9.48
N ILE A 89 19.67 -1.52 8.34
CA ILE A 89 20.35 -1.01 7.15
C ILE A 89 19.99 0.48 6.99
N PRO A 90 20.90 1.40 7.36
CA PRO A 90 20.64 2.82 7.24
C PRO A 90 20.68 3.26 5.77
N ASP A 91 19.87 4.25 5.43
CA ASP A 91 19.95 4.96 4.17
C ASP A 91 21.34 5.53 3.93
N LYS A 92 21.73 5.63 2.65
CA LYS A 92 22.94 6.36 2.28
C LYS A 92 22.76 7.83 2.62
N LYS A 93 23.69 8.38 3.41
CA LYS A 93 23.66 9.80 3.80
C LYS A 93 24.02 10.67 2.60
N ILE A 94 23.09 11.52 2.18
CA ILE A 94 23.26 12.47 1.07
C ILE A 94 23.26 13.89 1.59
N SER A 95 24.32 14.65 1.30
CA SER A 95 24.33 16.08 1.57
C SER A 95 23.46 16.81 0.57
N LYS A 96 22.42 17.50 1.04
CA LYS A 96 21.51 18.26 0.17
C LYS A 96 22.24 19.35 -0.62
N SER A 97 23.32 19.92 -0.07
CA SER A 97 24.14 20.92 -0.76
C SER A 97 24.90 20.38 -1.97
N SER A 98 25.06 19.05 -2.07
CA SER A 98 25.78 18.39 -3.16
C SER A 98 24.84 17.80 -4.23
N LEU A 99 23.51 17.94 -4.04
CA LEU A 99 22.52 17.45 -5.00
C LEU A 99 22.53 18.30 -6.26
N LYS A 100 22.75 17.65 -7.42
CA LYS A 100 22.51 18.29 -8.71
C LYS A 100 21.00 18.35 -8.97
N HIS A 101 20.54 19.39 -9.67
CA HIS A 101 19.13 19.59 -9.98
C HIS A 101 18.46 18.41 -10.71
N SER A 102 19.23 17.64 -11.50
CA SER A 102 18.74 16.46 -12.22
C SER A 102 18.63 15.19 -11.37
N GLN A 103 19.15 15.20 -10.13
CA GLN A 103 19.17 14.03 -9.26
C GLN A 103 18.01 14.03 -8.29
N ARG A 104 17.33 12.88 -8.17
CA ARG A 104 16.28 12.67 -7.19
C ARG A 104 16.90 12.14 -5.90
N LEU A 105 16.54 12.74 -4.76
CA LEU A 105 17.03 12.30 -3.45
C LEU A 105 16.71 10.82 -3.19
N SER A 106 15.50 10.39 -3.56
CA SER A 106 15.06 8.99 -3.42
C SER A 106 15.93 7.98 -4.16
N ASP A 107 16.48 8.32 -5.34
CA ASP A 107 17.38 7.42 -6.06
C ASP A 107 18.76 7.34 -5.37
N LEU A 108 19.18 8.39 -4.66
CA LEU A 108 20.52 8.49 -4.06
C LEU A 108 20.63 7.95 -2.63
N THR A 109 19.51 7.89 -1.91
CA THR A 109 19.44 7.36 -0.53
C THR A 109 19.51 5.84 -0.47
N CYS A 110 19.47 5.16 -1.62
CA CYS A 110 19.55 3.70 -1.74
C CYS A 110 20.82 3.16 -1.06
N PRO A 111 20.69 2.24 -0.08
CA PRO A 111 21.83 1.71 0.67
C PRO A 111 22.59 0.63 -0.11
N ASP A 112 23.80 0.32 0.34
CA ASP A 112 24.62 -0.75 -0.24
C ASP A 112 23.92 -2.11 -0.11
N GLY A 113 23.85 -2.84 -1.22
CA GLY A 113 23.12 -4.11 -1.27
C GLY A 113 21.69 -3.99 -1.80
N ILE A 114 21.25 -2.79 -2.16
CA ILE A 114 19.96 -2.53 -2.78
C ILE A 114 20.17 -1.84 -4.14
N ILE A 115 19.33 -2.15 -5.12
CA ILE A 115 19.29 -1.46 -6.41
C ILE A 115 17.86 -1.16 -6.84
N ILE A 116 17.65 0.00 -7.46
CA ILE A 116 16.38 0.40 -8.07
C ILE A 116 16.45 0.12 -9.57
N LYS A 117 15.53 -0.69 -10.10
CA LYS A 117 15.42 -1.03 -11.53
C LYS A 117 13.96 -1.30 -11.90
N PRO A 118 13.58 -1.51 -13.18
CA PRO A 118 12.20 -1.88 -13.53
C PRO A 118 11.70 -3.08 -12.71
N SER A 119 10.49 -2.97 -12.18
CA SER A 119 9.85 -4.02 -11.38
C SER A 119 9.53 -5.25 -12.22
N THR A 120 9.47 -6.41 -11.57
CA THR A 120 8.93 -7.64 -12.16
C THR A 120 7.41 -7.60 -12.33
N ILE A 121 6.73 -6.68 -11.64
CA ILE A 121 5.28 -6.47 -11.79
C ILE A 121 5.00 -5.66 -13.05
N LEU A 122 4.17 -6.21 -13.92
CA LEU A 122 3.77 -5.56 -15.17
C LEU A 122 3.14 -4.18 -14.89
N LYS A 123 3.68 -3.15 -15.54
CA LYS A 123 3.23 -1.73 -15.43
C LYS A 123 3.37 -1.09 -14.04
N ALA A 124 4.07 -1.70 -13.08
CA ALA A 124 4.34 -1.09 -11.78
C ALA A 124 5.45 0.00 -11.82
N GLY A 125 6.23 0.07 -12.91
CA GLY A 125 7.32 1.03 -13.04
C GLY A 125 8.61 0.53 -12.40
N LYS A 126 9.20 1.32 -11.49
CA LYS A 126 10.42 0.94 -10.75
C LYS A 126 10.07 -0.01 -9.60
N GLY A 127 11.00 -0.89 -9.29
CA GLY A 127 11.00 -1.79 -8.13
C GLY A 127 12.36 -1.76 -7.44
N VAL A 128 12.45 -2.38 -6.28
CA VAL A 128 13.66 -2.42 -5.45
C VAL A 128 14.12 -3.86 -5.29
N PHE A 129 15.40 -4.10 -5.52
CA PHE A 129 15.96 -5.44 -5.54
C PHE A 129 17.15 -5.56 -4.60
N ALA A 130 17.28 -6.71 -3.97
CA ALA A 130 18.45 -7.07 -3.21
C ALA A 130 19.61 -7.43 -4.16
N THR A 131 20.80 -6.88 -3.93
CA THR A 131 22.05 -7.30 -4.60
C THR A 131 22.96 -8.09 -3.66
N LYS A 132 22.61 -8.16 -2.37
CA LYS A 132 23.23 -9.01 -1.36
C LYS A 132 22.16 -9.72 -0.52
N ARG A 133 22.57 -10.67 0.31
CA ARG A 133 21.68 -11.35 1.26
C ARG A 133 21.33 -10.43 2.44
N PHE A 134 20.04 -10.35 2.79
CA PHE A 134 19.54 -9.75 4.02
C PHE A 134 18.85 -10.82 4.85
N GLU A 135 19.19 -10.94 6.14
CA GLU A 135 18.56 -11.94 7.00
C GLU A 135 17.15 -11.55 7.42
N LYS A 136 16.36 -12.55 7.84
CA LYS A 136 15.11 -12.32 8.59
C LYS A 136 15.37 -11.34 9.73
N ASN A 137 14.38 -10.48 10.02
CA ASN A 137 14.47 -9.41 11.01
C ASN A 137 15.45 -8.28 10.66
N THR A 138 15.84 -8.13 9.39
CA THR A 138 16.53 -6.92 8.92
C THR A 138 15.53 -5.76 8.79
N PHE A 139 15.83 -4.61 9.40
CA PHE A 139 15.06 -3.38 9.34
C PHE A 139 15.61 -2.41 8.31
N PHE A 140 14.71 -1.77 7.57
CA PHE A 140 14.96 -0.71 6.61
C PHE A 140 14.15 0.54 6.95
N GLY A 141 14.71 1.72 6.73
CA GLY A 141 14.03 3.00 6.90
C GLY A 141 14.75 3.96 7.83
N PRO A 142 14.05 4.97 8.38
CA PRO A 142 12.60 5.19 8.25
C PRO A 142 12.17 5.57 6.82
N TYR A 143 10.92 5.30 6.46
CA TYR A 143 10.27 5.83 5.26
C TYR A 143 10.16 7.34 5.36
N THR A 144 10.59 8.06 4.32
CA THR A 144 10.62 9.53 4.34
C THR A 144 9.71 10.14 3.28
N GLY A 145 9.21 11.34 3.58
CA GLY A 145 8.23 12.04 2.78
C GLY A 145 7.78 13.33 3.43
N THR A 146 6.92 14.07 2.73
CA THR A 146 6.25 15.26 3.26
C THR A 146 5.26 14.85 4.34
N ARG A 147 5.23 15.56 5.47
CA ARG A 147 4.28 15.29 6.55
C ARG A 147 3.00 16.09 6.36
N HIS A 148 1.86 15.40 6.42
CA HIS A 148 0.54 16.02 6.31
C HIS A 148 -0.27 15.78 7.60
N SER A 149 -0.88 16.84 8.12
CA SER A 149 -1.76 16.77 9.30
C SER A 149 -3.20 16.36 8.95
N ASN A 150 -3.58 16.42 7.67
CA ASN A 150 -4.93 16.06 7.21
C ASN A 150 -4.90 14.99 6.11
N PHE A 151 -5.95 14.17 6.07
CA PHE A 151 -6.02 13.00 5.20
C PHE A 151 -6.26 13.34 3.72
N LYS A 152 -7.02 14.41 3.45
CA LYS A 152 -7.41 14.80 2.09
C LYS A 152 -6.21 15.13 1.19
N SER A 153 -5.10 15.60 1.75
CA SER A 153 -3.92 15.97 0.97
C SER A 153 -3.05 14.79 0.52
N ALA A 154 -3.20 13.60 1.13
CA ALA A 154 -2.34 12.45 0.87
C ALA A 154 -3.04 11.25 0.20
N GLN A 155 -4.38 11.25 0.15
CA GLN A 155 -5.17 10.12 -0.33
C GLN A 155 -4.95 9.80 -1.83
N GLU A 156 -4.39 10.74 -2.59
CA GLU A 156 -4.26 10.63 -4.05
C GLU A 156 -2.86 10.18 -4.52
N SER A 157 -1.86 10.12 -3.64
CA SER A 157 -0.47 9.90 -4.11
C SER A 157 -0.13 8.43 -4.38
N GLY A 158 -0.71 7.50 -3.62
CA GLY A 158 -0.29 6.10 -3.63
C GLY A 158 1.07 5.82 -2.93
N TYR A 159 1.73 6.85 -2.38
CA TYR A 159 3.04 6.79 -1.70
C TYR A 159 2.97 7.18 -0.21
N ALA A 160 1.76 7.26 0.35
CA ALA A 160 1.53 7.70 1.72
C ALA A 160 1.59 6.54 2.72
N TRP A 161 2.00 6.80 3.97
CA TRP A 161 1.78 5.97 5.15
C TRP A 161 1.12 6.80 6.27
N SER A 162 0.09 6.24 6.91
CA SER A 162 -0.53 6.87 8.09
C SER A 162 0.19 6.43 9.35
N ILE A 163 0.57 7.39 10.18
CA ILE A 163 1.08 7.15 11.54
C ILE A 163 -0.09 7.29 12.50
N ALA A 164 -0.31 6.27 13.31
CA ALA A 164 -1.46 6.17 14.22
C ALA A 164 -1.03 6.12 15.69
N ASP A 165 -1.90 6.57 16.59
CA ASP A 165 -1.72 6.40 18.02
C ASP A 165 -2.06 4.96 18.45
N LYS A 166 -1.91 4.67 19.75
CA LYS A 166 -2.19 3.35 20.32
C LYS A 166 -3.66 2.90 20.19
N TYR A 167 -4.58 3.81 19.86
CA TYR A 167 -5.98 3.51 19.64
C TYR A 167 -6.32 3.38 18.14
N GLY A 168 -5.31 3.43 17.28
CA GLY A 168 -5.47 3.37 15.82
C GLY A 168 -5.97 4.67 15.21
N LYS A 169 -5.99 5.78 15.96
CA LYS A 169 -6.35 7.09 15.41
C LYS A 169 -5.14 7.68 14.70
N MET A 170 -5.32 8.04 13.43
CA MET A 170 -4.29 8.71 12.63
C MET A 170 -3.87 10.04 13.29
N ILE A 171 -2.56 10.21 13.46
CA ILE A 171 -1.93 11.44 13.96
C ILE A 171 -1.51 12.31 12.78
N TYR A 172 -0.74 11.74 11.85
CA TYR A 172 -0.29 12.39 10.62
C TYR A 172 0.02 11.36 9.54
N ILE A 173 0.34 11.86 8.34
CA ILE A 173 0.71 11.05 7.18
C ILE A 173 2.13 11.42 6.75
N ILE A 174 2.90 10.42 6.32
CA ILE A 174 4.19 10.58 5.63
C ILE A 174 3.94 10.26 4.15
N ASP A 175 4.04 11.25 3.27
CA ASP A 175 3.82 11.10 1.83
C ASP A 175 5.13 11.14 1.03
N GLY A 176 5.52 9.99 0.47
CA GLY A 176 6.72 9.82 -0.35
C GLY A 176 6.53 10.19 -1.82
N CYS A 177 5.44 10.87 -2.18
CA CYS A 177 5.11 11.21 -3.58
C CYS A 177 6.24 11.97 -4.27
N ASP A 178 6.77 13.03 -3.65
CA ASP A 178 7.86 13.82 -4.21
C ASP A 178 9.20 13.06 -4.10
N PRO A 179 9.80 12.63 -5.22
CA PRO A 179 11.08 11.91 -5.20
C PRO A 179 12.28 12.75 -4.72
N ASN A 180 12.12 14.07 -4.59
CA ASN A 180 13.14 14.97 -4.03
C ASN A 180 13.03 15.14 -2.51
N ASN A 181 11.90 14.73 -1.92
CA ASN A 181 11.65 14.81 -0.47
C ASN A 181 11.36 13.44 0.18
N SER A 182 11.75 12.36 -0.49
CA SER A 182 11.54 10.98 -0.04
C SER A 182 12.79 10.13 -0.28
N ASN A 183 12.79 8.90 0.23
CA ASN A 183 13.89 7.95 0.10
C ASN A 183 13.54 6.79 -0.85
N TRP A 184 14.53 5.93 -1.09
CA TRP A 184 14.46 4.77 -1.98
C TRP A 184 13.27 3.83 -1.69
N MET A 185 12.78 3.79 -0.44
CA MET A 185 11.67 2.93 -0.04
C MET A 185 10.36 3.25 -0.77
N ARG A 186 10.20 4.44 -1.34
CA ARG A 186 9.05 4.82 -2.19
C ARG A 186 8.88 3.91 -3.41
N TYR A 187 9.94 3.21 -3.83
CA TYR A 187 9.96 2.35 -5.02
C TYR A 187 9.67 0.87 -4.70
N ILE A 188 9.53 0.49 -3.42
CA ILE A 188 9.13 -0.87 -3.03
C ILE A 188 7.66 -1.03 -3.42
N ASN A 189 7.30 -2.17 -4.03
CA ASN A 189 5.95 -2.42 -4.58
C ASN A 189 5.08 -3.29 -3.65
N CYS A 190 3.77 -3.33 -3.93
CA CYS A 190 2.87 -4.33 -3.35
C CYS A 190 3.14 -5.67 -4.02
N PRO A 191 3.23 -6.78 -3.27
CA PRO A 191 3.22 -8.09 -3.90
C PRO A 191 1.83 -8.40 -4.49
N ASN A 192 1.79 -9.21 -5.56
CA ASN A 192 0.53 -9.71 -6.14
C ASN A 192 -0.01 -10.95 -5.39
N THR A 193 0.86 -11.62 -4.63
CA THR A 193 0.61 -12.90 -3.94
C THR A 193 1.23 -12.86 -2.55
N VAL A 194 0.74 -13.67 -1.60
CA VAL A 194 1.27 -13.69 -0.22
C VAL A 194 2.73 -14.14 -0.22
N GLU A 195 3.05 -15.11 -1.08
CA GLU A 195 4.35 -15.78 -1.17
C GLU A 195 5.45 -14.83 -1.63
N GLN A 196 5.09 -13.81 -2.41
CA GLN A 196 6.00 -12.74 -2.82
C GLN A 196 6.34 -11.77 -1.70
N GLN A 197 5.47 -11.62 -0.69
CA GLN A 197 5.70 -10.70 0.41
C GLN A 197 6.94 -11.13 1.19
N ASN A 198 7.89 -10.21 1.33
CA ASN A 198 9.11 -10.44 2.10
C ASN A 198 9.41 -9.33 3.10
N LEU A 199 8.63 -8.24 3.10
CA LEU A 199 8.67 -7.16 4.07
C LEU A 199 7.33 -6.97 4.78
N GLN A 200 7.41 -6.60 6.05
CA GLN A 200 6.29 -6.14 6.86
C GLN A 200 6.48 -4.67 7.25
N PRO A 201 5.45 -3.82 7.14
CA PRO A 201 5.50 -2.45 7.66
C PRO A 201 5.40 -2.45 9.19
N ILE A 202 6.29 -1.70 9.83
CA ILE A 202 6.36 -1.55 11.30
C ILE A 202 6.38 -0.06 11.63
N GLN A 203 5.44 0.38 12.47
CA GLN A 203 5.50 1.70 13.05
C GLN A 203 6.42 1.67 14.28
N TYR A 204 7.41 2.56 14.33
CA TYR A 204 8.32 2.69 15.47
C TYR A 204 8.74 4.16 15.65
N ASP A 205 8.64 4.66 16.89
CA ASP A 205 8.88 6.07 17.25
C ASP A 205 8.28 7.06 16.23
N ARG A 206 6.99 6.87 15.93
CA ARG A 206 6.19 7.70 15.01
C ARG A 206 6.73 7.76 13.57
N ASN A 207 7.56 6.80 13.18
CA ASN A 207 8.02 6.62 11.81
C ASN A 207 7.60 5.26 11.28
N MET A 208 7.64 5.10 9.96
CA MET A 208 7.36 3.82 9.30
C MET A 208 8.68 3.17 8.90
N PHE A 209 8.86 1.90 9.25
CA PHE A 209 10.00 1.06 8.88
C PHE A 209 9.49 -0.18 8.16
N TYR A 210 10.36 -0.86 7.41
CA TYR A 210 10.08 -2.17 6.85
C TYR A 210 11.00 -3.22 7.49
N LYS A 211 10.43 -4.33 7.96
CA LYS A 211 11.14 -5.45 8.55
C LYS A 211 11.08 -6.66 7.61
N ALA A 212 12.22 -7.27 7.33
CA ALA A 212 12.29 -8.50 6.56
C ALA A 212 11.63 -9.67 7.32
N MET A 213 10.61 -10.27 6.71
CA MET A 213 9.85 -11.38 7.28
C MET A 213 10.59 -12.72 7.16
N ARG A 214 11.50 -12.81 6.18
CA ARG A 214 12.36 -13.94 5.89
C ARG A 214 13.70 -13.45 5.34
N THR A 215 14.65 -14.35 5.17
CA THR A 215 15.87 -14.02 4.42
C THR A 215 15.52 -13.63 2.98
N ILE A 216 16.09 -12.52 2.52
CA ILE A 216 15.98 -11.98 1.16
C ILE A 216 17.31 -12.22 0.46
N ARG A 217 17.30 -13.00 -0.61
CA ARG A 217 18.48 -13.40 -1.39
C ARG A 217 18.79 -12.37 -2.48
N PRO A 218 20.05 -12.30 -2.95
CA PRO A 218 20.40 -11.50 -4.13
C PRO A 218 19.50 -11.84 -5.32
N GLY A 219 19.02 -10.81 -6.02
CA GLY A 219 18.13 -10.93 -7.16
C GLY A 219 16.64 -10.85 -6.82
N GLU A 220 16.24 -11.07 -5.57
CA GLU A 220 14.84 -10.93 -5.15
C GLU A 220 14.39 -9.47 -5.14
N GLU A 221 13.16 -9.22 -5.61
CA GLU A 221 12.48 -7.94 -5.46
C GLU A 221 11.89 -7.83 -4.05
N LEU A 222 11.99 -6.63 -3.46
CA LEU A 222 11.45 -6.32 -2.14
C LEU A 222 9.97 -5.94 -2.31
N PHE A 223 9.11 -6.57 -1.53
CA PHE A 223 7.68 -6.37 -1.55
C PHE A 223 7.12 -6.21 -0.15
N VAL A 224 6.31 -5.18 0.04
CA VAL A 224 5.62 -4.88 1.29
C VAL A 224 4.11 -4.82 1.05
N TYR A 225 3.33 -5.48 1.91
CA TYR A 225 1.88 -5.41 1.81
C TYR A 225 1.36 -4.09 2.40
N TYR A 226 0.53 -3.39 1.62
CA TYR A 226 0.05 -2.05 1.96
C TYR A 226 -1.26 -2.03 2.77
N GLY A 227 -1.80 -3.20 3.08
CA GLY A 227 -3.12 -3.37 3.68
C GLY A 227 -4.24 -3.55 2.63
N ASP A 228 -5.31 -4.20 3.07
CA ASP A 228 -6.42 -4.66 2.24
C ASP A 228 -7.04 -3.60 1.34
N ASP A 229 -7.27 -2.40 1.86
CA ASP A 229 -7.99 -1.36 1.12
C ASP A 229 -7.20 -0.86 -0.09
N TYR A 230 -5.88 -0.73 0.07
CA TYR A 230 -5.03 -0.29 -1.03
C TYR A 230 -4.70 -1.45 -1.97
N ALA A 231 -4.59 -2.69 -1.47
CA ALA A 231 -4.53 -3.87 -2.33
C ALA A 231 -5.76 -3.94 -3.25
N ARG A 232 -6.97 -3.77 -2.71
CA ARG A 232 -8.22 -3.71 -3.52
C ARG A 232 -8.18 -2.59 -4.55
N PHE A 233 -7.72 -1.40 -4.18
CA PHE A 233 -7.57 -0.27 -5.11
C PHE A 233 -6.63 -0.59 -6.28
N LEU A 234 -5.54 -1.33 -6.02
CA LEU A 234 -4.60 -1.79 -7.04
C LEU A 234 -5.11 -3.01 -7.84
N GLY A 235 -6.33 -3.50 -7.58
CA GLY A 235 -6.86 -4.72 -8.19
C GLY A 235 -6.23 -6.00 -7.66
N ILE A 236 -5.48 -5.93 -6.55
CA ILE A 236 -4.88 -7.06 -5.86
C ILE A 236 -5.91 -7.63 -4.88
N LYS A 237 -6.13 -8.95 -4.93
CA LYS A 237 -7.00 -9.61 -3.96
C LYS A 237 -6.35 -9.53 -2.58
N PRO A 238 -7.05 -9.01 -1.55
CA PRO A 238 -6.53 -9.07 -0.19
C PRO A 238 -6.21 -10.49 0.21
N PHE A 239 -5.16 -10.64 1.00
CA PHE A 239 -4.77 -11.92 1.53
C PHE A 239 -5.86 -12.41 2.50
N SER A 240 -6.41 -13.61 2.27
CA SER A 240 -7.36 -14.21 3.22
C SER A 240 -6.61 -14.60 4.49
N ILE A 241 -7.26 -14.51 5.65
CA ILE A 241 -6.66 -14.87 6.95
C ILE A 241 -6.09 -16.31 6.91
N ASP A 242 -6.77 -17.23 6.23
CA ASP A 242 -6.32 -18.62 6.04
C ASP A 242 -4.99 -18.72 5.29
N SER A 243 -4.69 -17.81 4.36
CA SER A 243 -3.43 -17.80 3.59
C SER A 243 -2.23 -17.19 4.34
N MET A 244 -2.47 -16.54 5.48
CA MET A 244 -1.39 -16.03 6.35
C MET A 244 -0.94 -17.04 7.41
N GLN A 245 -1.80 -17.99 7.80
CA GLN A 245 -1.55 -18.96 8.88
C GLN A 245 -0.83 -20.23 8.41
N THR A 246 -1.02 -20.65 7.15
CA THR A 246 -0.36 -21.87 6.63
C THR A 246 1.17 -21.78 6.59
N ASN A 247 1.76 -20.58 6.63
CA ASN A 247 3.22 -20.41 6.56
C ASN A 247 3.95 -20.53 7.91
N ILE A 248 3.22 -20.66 9.03
CA ILE A 248 3.83 -20.85 10.36
C ILE A 248 4.03 -22.34 10.67
N ASP A 249 3.12 -23.19 10.21
CA ASP A 249 3.11 -24.61 10.59
C ASP A 249 4.00 -25.49 9.67
N ASP A 250 4.22 -25.09 8.41
CA ASP A 250 4.97 -25.91 7.44
C ASP A 250 6.50 -25.89 7.62
N ASN A 251 7.05 -25.07 8.54
CA ASN A 251 8.50 -25.00 8.80
C ASN A 251 8.97 -25.82 10.04
N ASN A 252 8.07 -26.54 10.73
CA ASN A 252 8.40 -27.30 11.93
C ASN A 252 8.39 -28.83 11.77
N ASN A 253 8.30 -29.37 10.56
CA ASN A 253 8.35 -30.82 10.34
C ASN A 253 9.36 -31.19 9.26
N VAL A 254 10.65 -31.13 9.60
CA VAL A 254 11.69 -31.87 8.91
C VAL A 254 12.71 -32.40 9.94
N ASN A 255 12.63 -33.72 10.13
CA ASN A 255 13.61 -34.66 10.68
C ASN A 255 13.63 -34.90 12.21
N ASP A 256 12.94 -35.96 12.62
CA ASP A 256 13.46 -36.96 13.56
C ASP A 256 13.01 -38.35 13.05
N ASP A 257 13.85 -38.96 12.22
CA ASP A 257 13.84 -40.41 11.96
C ASP A 257 15.30 -40.88 12.11
N ASP A 258 15.60 -41.45 13.28
CA ASP A 258 16.71 -42.37 13.56
C ASP A 258 16.11 -43.72 14.00
#